data_AF-A0A970DLV2-F1
#
_entry.id   AF-A0A970DLV2-F1
#
_cell.length_a   1.000
_cell.length_b   1.000
_cell.length_c   1.000
_cell.angle_alpha   90.00
_cell.angle_beta   90.00
_cell.angle_gamma   90.00
#
_symmetry.space_group_name_H-M   'P 1'
#
loop_
_entity.id
_entity.type
_entity.pdbx_description
1 polymer ?
#
loop_
_entity_poly.entity_id
_entity_poly.type
_entity_poly.pdbx_seq_one_letter_code
_entity_poly.pdbx_strand_id
1 'polypeptide(L)' 'MNKFDYMQKHGYEQLVYFYDKTTGLKGITCIHDTTLGPALGGTRLWVYEDEEEA' A
#
# COMPACT_ATOMS: atom_id res chain seq x y z
N MET A 1 12.72 -5.15 -5.69
CA MET A 1 12.92 -3.92 -6.51
C MET A 1 12.75 -2.72 -5.60
N ASN A 2 13.52 -1.65 -5.76
CA ASN A 2 13.34 -0.48 -4.89
C ASN A 2 11.92 0.11 -5.08
N LYS A 3 11.19 0.29 -3.97
CA LYS A 3 9.79 0.74 -3.98
C LYS A 3 9.64 2.11 -4.64
N PHE A 4 10.58 3.02 -4.41
CA PHE A 4 10.56 4.35 -5.03
C PHE A 4 10.73 4.29 -6.56
N ASP A 5 11.59 3.41 -7.07
CA ASP A 5 11.75 3.24 -8.53
C ASP A 5 10.46 2.71 -9.16
N TYR A 6 9.76 1.80 -8.48
CA TYR A 6 8.47 1.28 -8.95
C TYR A 6 7.38 2.36 -8.93
N MET A 7 7.29 3.10 -7.83
CA MET A 7 6.35 4.22 -7.69
C MET A 7 6.57 5.26 -8.78
N GLN A 8 7.82 5.68 -9.01
CA GLN A 8 8.17 6.64 -10.05
C GLN A 8 7.79 6.13 -11.45
N LYS A 9 8.10 4.86 -11.76
CA LYS A 9 7.82 4.25 -13.05
C LYS A 9 6.32 4.22 -13.38
N HIS A 10 5.47 4.04 -12.38
CA HIS A 10 4.04 3.82 -12.56
C HIS A 10 3.17 4.99 -12.07
N GLY A 11 3.78 6.05 -11.53
CA GLY A 11 3.09 7.25 -11.09
C GLY A 11 2.30 7.08 -9.80
N TYR A 12 2.68 6.16 -8.90
CA TYR A 12 2.02 6.04 -7.60
C TYR A 12 2.33 7.25 -6.71
N GLU A 13 1.29 7.83 -6.12
CA GLU A 13 1.42 8.97 -5.22
C GLU A 13 1.95 8.57 -3.83
N GLN A 14 1.39 7.53 -3.23
CA GLN A 14 1.68 7.18 -1.83
C GLN A 14 1.64 5.68 -1.55
N LEU A 15 2.50 5.27 -0.61
CA LEU A 15 2.49 3.94 0.00
C LEU A 15 2.61 4.12 1.52
N VAL A 16 1.55 3.75 2.24
CA VAL A 16 1.42 3.98 3.69
C VAL A 16 1.44 2.66 4.42
N TYR A 17 2.50 2.42 5.19
CA TYR A 17 2.61 1.28 6.10
C TYR A 17 2.08 1.67 7.47
N PHE A 18 1.24 0.81 8.05
CA PHE A 18 0.79 0.98 9.42
C PHE A 18 0.80 -0.34 10.17
N TYR A 19 1.12 -0.24 11.45
CA TYR A 19 1.14 -1.36 12.38
C TYR A 19 0.45 -0.94 13.67
N ASP A 20 -0.57 -1.69 14.05
CA ASP A 20 -1.14 -1.58 15.39
C ASP A 20 -0.60 -2.70 16.28
N LYS A 21 0.13 -2.30 17.32
CA LYS A 21 0.74 -3.23 18.27
C LYS A 21 -0.31 -3.98 19.11
N THR A 22 -1.45 -3.37 19.38
CA THR A 22 -2.46 -3.95 20.29
C THR A 22 -3.18 -5.13 19.65
N THR A 23 -3.57 -4.99 18.39
CA THR A 23 -4.24 -6.05 17.62
C THR A 23 -3.27 -6.90 16.81
N GLY A 24 -2.03 -6.45 16.62
CA GLY A 24 -1.07 -7.07 15.71
C GLY A 24 -1.36 -6.80 14.23
N LEU A 25 -2.32 -5.93 13.92
CA LEU A 25 -2.68 -5.57 12.55
C LEU A 25 -1.48 -4.95 11.83
N LYS A 26 -1.07 -5.57 10.73
CA LYS A 26 -0.19 -4.99 9.72
C LYS A 26 -1.02 -4.65 8.49
N GLY A 27 -0.86 -3.45 7.97
CA GLY A 27 -1.56 -3.02 6.78
C GLY A 27 -0.74 -2.08 5.93
N ILE A 28 -1.05 -2.12 4.63
CA ILE A 28 -0.44 -1.29 3.61
C ILE A 28 -1.60 -0.65 2.83
N THR A 29 -1.58 0.68 2.71
CA THR A 29 -2.47 1.41 1.81
C THR A 29 -1.64 1.97 0.67
N CYS A 30 -1.98 1.57 -0.55
CA CYS A 30 -1.37 2.09 -1.77
C CYS A 30 -2.35 3.03 -2.47
N ILE A 31 -1.90 4.24 -2.79
CA ILE A 31 -2.67 5.24 -3.52
C ILE A 31 -1.97 5.49 -4.85
N HIS A 32 -2.66 5.15 -5.94
CA HIS A 32 -2.12 5.31 -7.29
C HIS A 32 -2.28 6.75 -7.80
N ASP A 33 -3.49 7.29 -7.81
CA ASP A 33 -3.78 8.63 -8.35
C ASP A 33 -5.00 9.23 -7.63
N THR A 34 -4.92 10.51 -7.28
CA THR A 34 -6.03 11.30 -6.69
C THR A 34 -6.46 12.49 -7.57
N THR A 35 -6.00 12.56 -8.83
CA THR A 35 -6.31 13.66 -9.77
C THR A 35 -7.80 13.96 -9.91
N LEU A 36 -8.65 12.93 -9.92
CA LEU A 36 -10.11 13.08 -10.08
C LEU A 36 -10.88 13.20 -8.74
N GLY A 37 -10.19 13.13 -7.61
CA GLY A 37 -10.77 13.16 -6.27
C GLY A 37 -10.18 12.11 -5.33
N PRO A 38 -10.82 11.89 -4.17
CA PRO A 38 -10.35 10.94 -3.17
C PRO A 38 -10.26 9.51 -3.73
N ALA A 39 -9.15 8.83 -3.45
CA ALA A 39 -8.99 7.43 -3.81
C ALA A 39 -9.98 6.54 -3.05
N LEU A 40 -10.72 5.71 -3.79
CA LEU A 40 -11.61 4.69 -3.25
C LEU A 40 -11.12 3.31 -3.69
N GLY A 41 -10.95 2.41 -2.73
CA GLY A 41 -10.45 1.05 -2.99
C GLY A 41 -10.96 0.06 -1.95
N GLY A 42 -11.02 -1.22 -2.32
CA GLY A 42 -11.34 -2.30 -1.41
C GLY A 42 -10.18 -2.64 -0.48
N THR A 43 -10.48 -3.26 0.66
CA THR A 43 -9.47 -3.86 1.55
C THR A 43 -9.41 -5.35 1.32
N ARG A 44 -8.21 -5.87 1.03
CA ARG A 44 -7.95 -7.31 0.98
C ARG A 44 -7.29 -7.74 2.29
N LEU A 45 -7.82 -8.81 2.89
CA LEU A 45 -7.18 -9.50 3.98
C LEU A 45 -6.69 -10.86 3.45
N TRP A 46 -5.37 -11.06 3.45
CA TRP A 46 -4.76 -12.27 2.92
C TRP A 46 -3.46 -12.58 3.67
N VAL A 47 -3.06 -13.85 3.67
CA VAL A 47 -1.79 -14.30 4.23
C VAL A 47 -0.77 -14.35 3.09
N TYR A 48 0.18 -13.43 3.14
CA TYR A 48 1.32 -13.37 2.21
C TYR A 48 2.54 -14.04 2.85
N GLU A 49 3.45 -14.56 2.02
CA GLU A 49 4.68 -15.21 2.48
C GLU A 49 5.62 -14.18 3.14
N ASP A 50 5.69 -12.97 2.57
CA ASP A 50 6.51 -11.87 3.08
C ASP A 50 5.92 -10.47 2.79
N GLU A 51 6.63 -9.42 3.21
CA GLU A 51 6.22 -8.01 3.03
C GLU A 51 6.52 -7.44 1.64
N GLU A 52 7.26 -8.15 0.77
CA GLU A 52 7.43 -7.76 -0.63
C GLU A 52 6.31 -8.32 -1.53
N GLU A 53 5.71 -9.46 -1.16
CA GLU A 53 4.55 -10.04 -1.84
C GLU A 53 3.23 -9.28 -1.57
N ALA A 54 3.15 -8.62 -0.41
CA ALA A 54 1.99 -7.83 0.04
C ALA A 54 1.89 -6.44 -0.63
#